data_AF-A0A125W5T1-F1
#
_entry.id   AF-A0A125W5T1-F1
#
_cell.length_a   1.000
_cell.length_b   1.000
_cell.length_c   1.000
_cell.angle_alpha   90.00
_cell.angle_beta   90.00
_cell.angle_gamma   90.00
#
_symmetry.space_group_name_H-M   'P 1'
#
loop_
_entity.id
_entity.type
_entity.pdbx_description
1 polymer ?
#
loop_
_entity_poly.entity_id
_entity_poly.type
_entity_poly.pdbx_seq_one_letter_code
_entity_poly.pdbx_strand_id
1 'polypeptide(L)'
;MPWNMNDYPTSMKNLAPLIRKKAIDIGNALLADGYPDDRAIPIAISQAEKWYQEASAADKKAFEQEANPTKQDSHKQDKHAGKLLTAAVNVKYKDDQWLVISDSAEKASNTFTHKQEAVKRAQEIARNKQTKLKIYKQDGTLQETKEYTE
;
A
#
# COMPACT_ATOMS: atom_id res chain seq x y z
N MET A 1 -0.24 16.73 -2.08
CA MET A 1 0.13 17.74 -1.04
C MET A 1 -0.51 17.34 0.29
N PRO A 2 0.08 17.63 1.48
CA PRO A 2 -0.55 17.27 2.76
C PRO A 2 -1.93 17.92 2.96
N TRP A 3 -2.80 17.21 3.68
CA TRP A 3 -4.19 17.55 3.95
C TRP A 3 -4.42 17.87 5.43
N ASN A 4 -5.54 18.51 5.74
CA ASN A 4 -6.03 18.72 7.10
C ASN A 4 -7.57 18.66 7.12
N MET A 5 -8.21 18.81 8.29
CA MET A 5 -9.67 18.69 8.43
C MET A 5 -10.49 19.77 7.70
N ASN A 6 -9.87 20.83 7.18
CA ASN A 6 -10.51 21.89 6.40
C ASN A 6 -10.16 21.86 4.92
N ASP A 7 -9.05 21.21 4.56
CA ASP A 7 -8.52 21.12 3.21
C ASP A 7 -8.03 19.70 2.93
N TYR A 8 -8.92 18.91 2.34
CA TYR A 8 -8.78 17.49 2.09
C TYR A 8 -9.38 17.11 0.72
N PRO A 9 -9.03 15.93 0.17
CA PRO A 9 -9.54 15.47 -1.13
C PRO A 9 -11.06 15.33 -1.16
N THR A 10 -11.68 15.68 -2.29
CA THR A 10 -13.13 15.60 -2.49
C THR A 10 -13.71 14.22 -2.18
N SER A 11 -12.96 13.14 -2.46
CA SER A 11 -13.35 11.76 -2.15
C SER A 11 -13.60 11.51 -0.65
N MET A 12 -13.04 12.35 0.24
CA MET A 12 -13.22 12.24 1.69
C MET A 12 -14.39 13.08 2.24
N LYS A 13 -15.04 13.91 1.42
CA LYS A 13 -16.07 14.89 1.84
C LYS A 13 -17.28 14.25 2.52
N ASN A 14 -17.65 13.04 2.12
CA ASN A 14 -18.83 12.34 2.64
C ASN A 14 -18.49 11.28 3.70
N LEU A 15 -17.21 11.16 4.08
CA LEU A 15 -16.80 10.25 5.17
C LEU A 15 -17.23 10.81 6.52
N ALA A 16 -17.53 9.92 7.46
CA ALA A 16 -17.75 10.29 8.86
C ALA A 16 -16.52 11.03 9.41
N PRO A 17 -16.68 12.05 10.28
CA PRO A 17 -15.57 12.90 10.73
C PRO A 17 -14.36 12.14 11.26
N LEU A 18 -14.57 11.09 12.07
CA LEU A 18 -13.48 10.28 12.62
C LEU A 18 -12.75 9.45 11.55
N ILE A 19 -13.48 8.90 10.58
CA ILE A 19 -12.91 8.17 9.44
C ILE A 19 -12.10 9.14 8.56
N ARG A 20 -12.64 10.34 8.30
CA ARG A 20 -11.94 11.39 7.54
C ARG A 20 -10.65 11.80 8.23
N LYS A 21 -10.69 12.05 9.54
CA LYS A 21 -9.51 12.38 10.35
C LYS A 21 -8.45 11.30 10.21
N LYS A 22 -8.84 10.02 10.31
CA LYS A 22 -7.91 8.89 10.16
C LYS A 22 -7.37 8.75 8.74
N ALA A 23 -8.20 8.97 7.72
CA ALA A 23 -7.79 8.93 6.33
C ALA A 23 -6.81 10.07 5.99
N ILE A 24 -6.97 11.25 6.57
CA ILE A 24 -6.01 12.36 6.40
C ILE A 24 -4.65 12.00 7.03
N ASP A 25 -4.67 11.48 8.27
CA ASP A 25 -3.45 11.05 8.99
C ASP A 25 -2.66 10.00 8.18
N ILE A 26 -3.33 8.92 7.75
CA ILE A 26 -2.73 7.87 6.93
C ILE A 26 -2.29 8.43 5.56
N GLY A 27 -3.12 9.26 4.96
CA GLY A 27 -2.85 9.91 3.67
C GLY A 27 -1.58 10.73 3.69
N ASN A 28 -1.42 11.61 4.69
CA ASN A 28 -0.24 12.44 4.86
C ASN A 28 1.02 11.60 5.08
N ALA A 29 0.93 10.49 5.82
CA ALA A 29 2.03 9.55 5.96
C ALA A 29 2.42 8.91 4.63
N LEU A 30 1.44 8.46 3.83
CA LEU A 30 1.70 7.92 2.49
C LEU A 30 2.33 8.97 1.56
N LEU A 31 1.85 10.22 1.60
CA LEU A 31 2.44 11.32 0.83
C LEU A 31 3.89 11.59 1.25
N ALA A 32 4.18 11.53 2.56
CA ALA A 32 5.54 11.67 3.07
C ALA A 32 6.45 10.53 2.56
N ASP A 33 5.91 9.32 2.43
CA ASP A 33 6.61 8.17 1.82
C ASP A 33 6.71 8.23 0.29
N GLY A 34 6.17 9.28 -0.34
CA GLY A 34 6.25 9.53 -1.78
C GLY A 34 5.14 8.87 -2.59
N TYR A 35 4.05 8.43 -1.96
CA TYR A 35 2.85 8.00 -2.68
C TYR A 35 2.23 9.20 -3.40
N PRO A 36 1.86 9.08 -4.69
CA PRO A 36 1.09 10.11 -5.36
C PRO A 36 -0.35 10.15 -4.82
N ASP A 37 -1.01 11.31 -4.90
CA ASP A 37 -2.34 11.56 -4.32
C ASP A 37 -3.38 10.53 -4.80
N ASP A 38 -3.40 10.17 -6.08
CA ASP A 38 -4.29 9.18 -6.71
C ASP A 38 -4.19 7.77 -6.09
N ARG A 39 -3.02 7.39 -5.58
CA ARG A 39 -2.77 6.13 -4.87
C ARG A 39 -2.97 6.29 -3.37
N ALA A 40 -2.52 7.40 -2.80
CA ALA A 40 -2.61 7.65 -1.36
C ALA A 40 -4.07 7.76 -0.89
N ILE A 41 -4.93 8.46 -1.65
CA ILE A 41 -6.33 8.71 -1.29
C ILE A 41 -7.12 7.41 -1.06
N PRO A 42 -7.25 6.49 -2.05
CA PRO A 42 -8.06 5.28 -1.87
C PRO A 42 -7.47 4.34 -0.81
N ILE A 43 -6.15 4.24 -0.72
CA ILE A 43 -5.48 3.42 0.32
C ILE A 43 -5.81 3.98 1.71
N ALA A 44 -5.69 5.30 1.90
CA ALA A 44 -5.95 5.92 3.18
C ALA A 44 -7.41 5.80 3.61
N ILE A 45 -8.37 5.98 2.67
CA ILE A 45 -9.80 5.76 2.94
C ILE A 45 -10.05 4.31 3.37
N SER A 46 -9.56 3.34 2.60
CA SER A 46 -9.78 1.92 2.89
C SER A 46 -9.18 1.51 4.24
N GLN A 47 -7.98 1.98 4.57
CA GLN A 47 -7.35 1.70 5.86
C GLN A 47 -8.08 2.38 7.02
N ALA A 48 -8.55 3.62 6.84
CA ALA A 48 -9.31 4.35 7.84
C ALA A 48 -10.66 3.68 8.14
N GLU A 49 -11.37 3.23 7.11
CA GLU A 49 -12.63 2.47 7.26
C GLU A 49 -12.39 1.14 7.98
N LYS A 50 -11.35 0.39 7.57
CA LYS A 50 -10.99 -0.86 8.22
C LYS A 50 -10.66 -0.65 9.70
N TRP A 51 -9.82 0.33 10.02
CA TRP A 51 -9.53 0.71 11.40
C TRP A 51 -10.81 1.05 12.15
N TYR A 52 -11.72 1.82 11.56
CA TYR A 52 -12.98 2.17 12.21
C TYR A 52 -13.88 0.95 12.47
N GLN A 53 -13.87 -0.08 11.63
CA GLN A 53 -14.63 -1.30 11.89
C GLN A 53 -14.00 -2.17 13.00
N GLU A 54 -12.67 -2.25 13.02
CA GLU A 54 -11.93 -3.14 13.92
C GLU A 54 -11.61 -2.52 15.29
N ALA A 55 -11.47 -1.19 15.37
CA ALA A 55 -11.05 -0.48 16.58
C ALA A 55 -12.13 -0.52 17.68
N SER A 56 -11.67 -0.64 18.92
CA SER A 56 -12.53 -0.59 20.10
C SER A 56 -13.15 0.81 20.28
N ALA A 57 -14.23 0.89 21.06
CA ALA A 57 -14.83 2.19 21.39
C ALA A 57 -13.84 3.11 22.13
N ALA A 58 -12.93 2.54 22.95
CA ALA A 58 -11.90 3.29 23.66
C ALA A 58 -10.88 3.89 22.67
N ASP A 59 -10.41 3.12 21.69
CA ASP A 59 -9.45 3.59 20.69
C ASP A 59 -10.06 4.69 19.81
N LYS A 60 -11.32 4.52 19.41
CA LYS A 60 -12.06 5.54 18.66
C LYS A 60 -12.17 6.83 19.44
N LYS A 61 -12.53 6.75 20.72
CA LYS A 61 -12.65 7.91 21.60
C LYS A 61 -11.31 8.57 21.85
N ALA A 62 -10.25 7.80 22.07
CA ALA A 62 -8.90 8.34 22.22
C ALA A 62 -8.47 9.10 20.96
N PHE A 63 -8.61 8.48 19.79
CA PHE A 63 -8.27 9.11 18.51
C PHE A 63 -9.14 10.34 18.20
N GLU A 64 -10.41 10.37 18.63
CA GLU A 64 -11.27 11.54 18.50
C GLU A 64 -10.71 12.74 19.28
N GLN A 65 -10.21 12.51 20.50
CA GLN A 65 -9.65 13.56 21.38
C GLN A 65 -8.24 14.02 21.00
N GLU A 66 -7.51 13.26 20.18
CA GLU A 66 -6.21 13.68 19.67
C GLU A 66 -6.30 14.98 18.84
N ALA A 67 -5.19 15.68 18.66
CA ALA A 67 -5.15 16.83 17.77
C ALA A 67 -5.55 16.43 16.33
N ASN A 68 -6.18 17.35 15.60
CA ASN A 68 -6.45 17.11 14.19
C ASN A 68 -5.14 17.11 13.39
N PRO A 69 -5.02 16.21 12.39
CA PRO A 69 -3.84 16.19 11.54
C PRO A 69 -3.71 17.51 10.78
N THR A 70 -2.48 18.01 10.71
CA THR A 70 -2.11 19.26 10.06
C THR A 70 -1.20 19.02 8.87
N LYS A 71 -1.05 20.05 8.03
CA LYS A 71 -0.17 19.96 6.87
C LYS A 71 1.32 19.99 7.23
N GLN A 72 1.63 20.35 8.46
CA GLN A 72 2.98 20.50 8.99
C GLN A 72 3.39 19.29 9.85
N ASP A 73 2.51 18.30 10.00
CA ASP A 73 2.81 17.10 10.76
C ASP A 73 4.00 16.38 10.14
N SER A 74 4.99 16.08 10.98
CA SER A 74 6.19 15.37 10.55
C SER A 74 5.93 13.87 10.61
N HIS A 75 5.75 13.25 9.46
CA HIS A 75 5.76 11.79 9.33
C HIS A 75 7.19 11.32 9.04
N LYS A 76 7.64 10.27 9.73
CA LYS A 76 8.93 9.65 9.43
C LYS A 76 8.85 9.04 8.03
N GLN A 77 9.63 9.57 7.11
CA GLN A 77 9.71 9.02 5.76
C GLN A 77 10.46 7.69 5.78
N ASP A 78 9.82 6.64 5.28
CA ASP A 78 10.54 5.44 4.86
C ASP A 78 11.06 5.65 3.43
N LYS A 79 12.38 5.84 3.30
CA LYS A 79 13.08 6.03 2.02
C LYS A 79 12.91 4.84 1.05
N HIS A 80 12.44 3.70 1.53
CA HIS A 80 12.18 2.50 0.74
C HIS A 80 10.71 2.36 0.36
N ALA A 81 9.76 2.96 1.10
CA ALA A 81 8.32 2.81 0.84
C ALA A 81 7.92 3.31 -0.56
N GLY A 82 8.40 4.49 -0.97
CA GLY A 82 8.21 5.02 -2.32
C GLY A 82 8.83 4.16 -3.44
N LYS A 83 9.92 3.44 -3.16
CA LYS A 83 10.55 2.52 -4.13
C LYS A 83 9.72 1.25 -4.32
N LEU A 84 9.08 0.75 -3.26
CA LEU A 84 8.26 -0.46 -3.30
C LEU A 84 6.93 -0.29 -4.05
N LEU A 85 6.49 0.95 -4.21
CA LEU A 85 5.30 1.34 -4.98
C LEU A 85 5.40 0.96 -6.45
N THR A 86 6.51 1.35 -7.08
CA THR A 86 6.79 1.16 -8.50
C THR A 86 7.69 -0.05 -8.76
N ALA A 87 8.22 -0.68 -7.72
CA ALA A 87 9.01 -1.90 -7.79
C ALA A 87 8.29 -3.01 -8.56
N ALA A 88 9.02 -3.65 -9.48
CA ALA A 88 8.51 -4.81 -10.19
C ALA A 88 8.18 -5.94 -9.22
N VAL A 89 7.11 -6.67 -9.48
CA VAL A 89 6.75 -7.87 -8.72
C VAL A 89 7.51 -9.05 -9.32
N ASN A 90 8.11 -9.88 -8.49
CA ASN A 90 8.82 -11.09 -8.90
C ASN A 90 8.10 -12.34 -8.39
N VAL A 91 8.11 -13.38 -9.21
CA VAL A 91 7.79 -14.75 -8.81
C VAL A 91 9.08 -15.57 -8.82
N LYS A 92 9.59 -15.92 -7.64
CA LYS A 92 10.87 -16.64 -7.47
C LYS A 92 10.64 -17.94 -6.71
N TYR A 93 11.46 -18.96 -6.98
CA TYR A 93 11.45 -20.21 -6.22
C TYR A 93 12.56 -20.17 -5.18
N LYS A 94 12.25 -20.49 -3.93
CA LYS A 94 13.22 -20.62 -2.83
C LYS A 94 12.63 -21.48 -1.72
N ASP A 95 13.46 -22.30 -1.07
CA ASP A 95 13.09 -23.09 0.11
C ASP A 95 11.80 -23.92 -0.13
N ASP A 96 11.74 -24.58 -1.29
CA ASP A 96 10.59 -25.35 -1.80
C ASP A 96 9.25 -24.61 -1.94
N GLN A 97 9.31 -23.28 -2.08
CA GLN A 97 8.14 -22.43 -2.23
C GLN A 97 8.30 -21.40 -3.36
N TRP A 98 7.17 -21.04 -3.98
CA TRP A 98 7.06 -19.92 -4.90
C TRP A 98 6.73 -18.64 -4.12
N LEU A 99 7.67 -17.71 -4.13
CA LEU A 99 7.58 -16.42 -3.47
C LEU A 99 7.07 -15.36 -4.44
N VAL A 100 6.08 -14.59 -4.00
CA VAL A 100 5.68 -13.33 -4.65
C VAL A 100 6.32 -12.18 -3.89
N ILE A 101 7.24 -11.45 -4.51
CA ILE A 101 8.07 -10.44 -3.82
C ILE A 101 8.34 -9.23 -4.71
N SER A 102 8.16 -8.01 -4.20
CA SER A 102 8.52 -6.80 -4.95
C SER A 102 10.03 -6.60 -4.99
N ASP A 103 10.57 -6.00 -6.06
CA ASP A 103 11.98 -5.61 -6.15
C ASP A 103 12.38 -4.79 -4.90
N SER A 104 13.55 -5.09 -4.34
CA SER A 104 14.07 -4.49 -3.11
C SER A 104 13.27 -4.74 -1.81
N ALA A 105 12.21 -5.57 -1.83
CA ALA A 105 11.55 -6.00 -0.61
C ALA A 105 12.37 -7.08 0.10
N GLU A 106 12.45 -7.02 1.43
CA GLU A 106 13.15 -8.02 2.25
C GLU A 106 12.33 -9.31 2.44
N LYS A 107 11.01 -9.20 2.39
CA LYS A 107 10.07 -10.31 2.66
C LYS A 107 9.14 -10.51 1.49
N ALA A 108 8.79 -11.77 1.24
CA ALA A 108 7.75 -12.12 0.29
C ALA A 108 6.40 -11.58 0.76
N SER A 109 5.61 -11.05 -0.17
CA SER A 109 4.22 -10.65 0.06
C SER A 109 3.34 -11.87 0.29
N ASN A 110 3.59 -12.96 -0.43
CA ASN A 110 2.90 -14.23 -0.32
C ASN A 110 3.84 -15.38 -0.73
N THR A 111 3.58 -16.57 -0.21
CA THR A 111 4.27 -17.81 -0.61
C THR A 111 3.24 -18.86 -1.03
N PHE A 112 3.59 -19.70 -1.99
CA PHE A 112 2.71 -20.71 -2.57
C PHE A 112 3.48 -22.00 -2.87
N THR A 113 2.78 -23.13 -2.83
CA THR A 113 3.35 -24.42 -3.27
C THR A 113 3.39 -24.50 -4.80
N HIS A 114 2.39 -23.95 -5.49
CA HIS A 114 2.29 -24.04 -6.95
C HIS A 114 2.64 -22.73 -7.65
N LYS A 115 3.43 -22.84 -8.72
CA LYS A 115 3.86 -21.69 -9.53
C LYS A 115 2.67 -20.89 -10.06
N GLN A 116 1.64 -21.57 -10.53
CA GLN A 116 0.48 -20.92 -11.17
C GLN A 116 -0.26 -20.00 -10.20
N GLU A 117 -0.39 -20.40 -8.93
CA GLU A 117 -1.00 -19.59 -7.87
C GLU A 117 -0.18 -18.34 -7.59
N ALA A 118 1.14 -18.49 -7.47
CA ALA A 118 2.06 -17.36 -7.31
C ALA A 118 2.02 -16.39 -8.49
N VAL A 119 1.99 -16.89 -9.72
CA VAL A 119 1.90 -16.06 -10.93
C VAL A 119 0.57 -15.30 -10.97
N LYS A 120 -0.56 -15.96 -10.69
CA LYS A 120 -1.87 -15.31 -10.63
C LYS A 120 -1.87 -14.18 -9.59
N ARG A 121 -1.39 -14.46 -8.39
CA ARG A 121 -1.31 -13.46 -7.31
C ARG A 121 -0.39 -12.30 -7.69
N ALA A 122 0.77 -12.59 -8.25
CA ALA A 122 1.74 -11.57 -8.66
C ALA A 122 1.19 -10.69 -9.79
N GLN A 123 0.41 -11.25 -10.71
CA GLN A 123 -0.27 -10.53 -11.79
C GLN A 123 -1.33 -9.56 -11.26
N GLU A 124 -2.14 -9.96 -10.27
CA GLU A 124 -3.08 -9.05 -9.60
C GLU A 124 -2.34 -7.86 -8.96
N ILE A 125 -1.26 -8.13 -8.24
CA ILE A 125 -0.46 -7.08 -7.60
C ILE A 125 0.17 -6.16 -8.63
N ALA A 126 0.77 -6.72 -9.69
CA ALA A 126 1.44 -5.94 -10.72
C ALA A 126 0.47 -5.04 -11.50
N ARG A 127 -0.76 -5.52 -11.77
CA ARG A 127 -1.84 -4.71 -12.36
C ARG A 127 -2.25 -3.57 -11.45
N ASN A 128 -2.55 -3.87 -10.18
CA ASN A 128 -2.96 -2.85 -9.21
C ASN A 128 -1.86 -1.81 -8.96
N LYS A 129 -0.60 -2.23 -9.08
CA LYS A 129 0.56 -1.34 -8.94
C LYS A 129 0.92 -0.60 -10.23
N GLN A 130 0.43 -1.05 -11.39
CA GLN A 130 0.84 -0.60 -12.72
C GLN A 130 2.37 -0.70 -12.89
N THR A 131 2.90 -1.91 -12.65
CA THR A 131 4.33 -2.20 -12.71
C THR A 131 4.60 -3.48 -13.48
N LYS A 132 5.89 -3.87 -13.57
CA LYS A 132 6.33 -5.08 -14.25
C LYS A 132 6.14 -6.30 -13.34
N LEU A 133 5.84 -7.44 -13.94
CA LEU A 133 5.89 -8.77 -13.35
C LEU A 133 7.03 -9.55 -14.00
N LYS A 134 8.00 -10.00 -13.20
CA LYS A 134 9.10 -10.88 -13.64
C LYS A 134 8.88 -12.28 -13.08
N ILE A 135 8.75 -13.27 -13.94
CA ILE A 135 8.54 -14.67 -13.57
C ILE A 135 9.84 -15.42 -13.79
N TYR A 136 10.34 -16.08 -12.74
CA TYR A 136 11.57 -16.86 -12.79
C TYR A 136 11.26 -18.36 -12.84
N LYS A 137 12.21 -19.16 -13.32
CA LYS A 137 12.20 -20.63 -13.19
C LYS A 137 12.72 -21.06 -11.81
N GLN A 138 12.64 -22.36 -11.51
CA GLN A 138 13.15 -22.91 -10.24
C GLN A 138 14.67 -22.75 -10.11
N ASP A 139 15.40 -22.76 -11.23
CA ASP A 139 16.85 -22.52 -11.30
C ASP A 139 17.23 -21.03 -11.11
N GLY A 140 16.26 -20.14 -10.92
CA GLY A 140 16.47 -18.70 -10.76
C GLY A 140 16.68 -17.92 -12.05
N THR A 141 16.61 -18.55 -13.23
CA THR A 141 16.67 -17.84 -14.52
C THR A 141 15.35 -17.12 -14.83
N LEU A 142 15.43 -15.95 -15.46
CA LEU A 142 14.25 -15.20 -15.87
C LEU A 142 13.52 -15.97 -16.99
N GLN A 143 12.26 -16.30 -16.77
CA GLN A 143 11.42 -16.97 -17.75
C GLN A 143 10.64 -15.97 -18.60
N GLU A 144 9.98 -15.00 -17.96
CA GLU A 144 9.04 -14.09 -18.64
C GLU A 144 9.00 -12.75 -17.89
N THR A 145 8.81 -11.66 -18.64
CA THR A 145 8.46 -10.34 -18.08
C THR A 145 7.16 -9.85 -18.71
N LYS A 146 6.23 -9.40 -17.88
CA LYS A 146 4.98 -8.75 -18.30
C LYS A 146 4.96 -7.33 -17.77
N GLU A 147 4.53 -6.39 -18.58
CA GLU A 147 4.36 -5.00 -18.17
C GLU A 147 2.86 -4.70 -18.05
N TYR A 148 2.48 -4.02 -16.98
CA TYR A 148 1.13 -3.53 -16.78
C TYR A 148 1.22 -2.02 -16.63
N THR A 149 0.76 -1.31 -17.64
CA THR A 149 0.62 0.15 -17.63
C THR A 149 -0.87 0.49 -17.77
N GLU A 150 -1.21 1.74 -17.50
CA GLU A 150 -2.51 2.32 -17.84
C GLU A 150 -2.78 2.26 -19.36
#